data_AF-A0A2V9RTI8-F1
#
_entry.id   AF-A0A2V9RTI8-F1
#
_cell.length_a   1.000
_cell.length_b   1.000
_cell.length_c   1.000
_cell.angle_alpha   90.00
_cell.angle_beta   90.00
_cell.angle_gamma   90.00
#
_symmetry.space_group_name_H-M   'P 1'
#
loop_
_entity.id
_entity.type
_entity.pdbx_description
1 polymer ?
#
loop_
_entity_poly.entity_id
_entity_poly.type
_entity_poly.pdbx_seq_one_letter_code
_entity_poly.pdbx_strand_id
1 'polypeptide(L)'
;MAAGKTASSSRRKRMERRSRSDRAMYKQFFGLRANPFNVNPDPRYLFLTRHTEEALACLTYGIQTRKGFVLLTGEVGTGKTTLINKLLEWLRLQQVATAFVFNSKMNVPQFLDYMMTDFGIPVETDSKSQILMRLYNWLLDRYRAGETAVLIIDEAQNPGRVPDDD
;
A
#
# COMPACT_ATOMS: atom_id res chain seq x y z
N MET A 1 31.43 31.62 28.99
CA MET A 1 31.39 30.66 27.86
C MET A 1 29.95 30.35 27.52
N ALA A 2 29.38 31.04 26.53
CA ALA A 2 28.04 30.74 26.02
C ALA A 2 27.99 31.14 24.53
N ALA A 3 28.03 30.15 23.64
CA ALA A 3 27.82 30.34 22.22
C ALA A 3 27.23 29.06 21.61
N GLY A 4 26.19 29.20 20.78
CA GLY A 4 25.90 28.21 19.73
C GLY A 4 24.54 27.50 19.76
N LYS A 5 23.41 28.20 19.86
CA LYS A 5 22.09 27.65 19.47
C LYS A 5 21.12 28.71 18.93
N THR A 6 21.33 29.21 17.70
CA THR A 6 20.32 30.11 17.09
C THR A 6 20.18 30.06 15.56
N ALA A 7 21.07 29.39 14.81
CA ALA A 7 21.04 29.41 13.35
C ALA A 7 20.21 28.29 12.66
N SER A 8 19.92 27.18 13.34
CA SER A 8 19.29 25.98 12.76
C SER A 8 17.75 26.06 12.63
N SER A 9 17.08 26.71 13.60
CA SER A 9 15.61 26.87 13.63
C SER A 9 15.09 27.80 12.52
N SER A 10 15.87 28.83 12.18
CA SER A 10 15.51 29.89 11.23
C SER A 10 15.54 29.42 9.77
N ARG A 11 16.41 28.45 9.43
CA ARG A 11 16.49 27.85 8.08
C ARG A 11 15.31 26.92 7.78
N ARG A 12 14.86 26.12 8.75
CA ARG A 12 13.69 25.23 8.60
C ARG A 12 12.38 26.00 8.36
N LYS A 13 12.12 27.05 9.15
CA LYS A 13 10.96 27.94 8.95
C LYS A 13 10.94 28.64 7.58
N ARG A 14 12.11 28.96 7.01
CA ARG A 14 12.22 29.63 5.71
C ARG A 14 11.97 28.68 4.53
N MET A 15 12.32 27.39 4.68
CA MET A 15 12.09 26.34 3.69
C MET A 15 10.61 25.93 3.60
N GLU A 16 9.93 25.78 4.75
CA GLU A 16 8.49 25.50 4.81
C GLU A 16 7.63 26.64 4.23
N ARG A 17 8.05 27.90 4.46
CA ARG A 17 7.37 29.08 3.89
C ARG A 17 7.48 29.14 2.37
N ARG A 18 8.62 28.74 1.78
CA ARG A 18 8.80 28.67 0.32
C ARG A 18 7.93 27.59 -0.32
N SER A 19 7.91 26.38 0.25
CA SER A 19 7.10 25.25 -0.27
C SER A 19 5.59 25.53 -0.23
N ARG A 20 5.10 26.27 0.78
CA ARG A 20 3.69 26.71 0.84
C ARG A 20 3.38 27.79 -0.21
N SER A 21 4.31 28.71 -0.47
CA SER A 21 4.15 29.76 -1.49
C SER A 21 4.10 29.18 -2.91
N ASP A 22 4.94 28.19 -3.23
CA ASP A 22 4.96 27.57 -4.56
C ASP A 22 3.65 26.82 -4.86
N ARG A 23 3.12 26.07 -3.87
CA ARG A 23 1.82 25.38 -3.97
C ARG A 23 0.64 26.32 -4.20
N ALA A 24 0.66 27.51 -3.61
CA ALA A 24 -0.37 28.54 -3.82
C ALA A 24 -0.21 29.20 -5.20
N MET A 25 1.03 29.46 -5.62
CA MET A 25 1.35 30.11 -6.89
C MET A 25 0.92 29.27 -8.10
N TYR A 26 1.21 27.96 -8.13
CA TYR A 26 0.77 27.09 -9.24
C TYR A 26 -0.76 26.98 -9.35
N LYS A 27 -1.46 26.90 -8.21
CA LYS A 27 -2.93 26.82 -8.19
C LYS A 27 -3.56 28.10 -8.74
N GLN A 28 -3.04 29.26 -8.36
CA GLN A 28 -3.59 30.55 -8.76
C GLN A 28 -3.23 30.91 -10.20
N PHE A 29 -2.02 30.58 -10.67
CA PHE A 29 -1.57 30.87 -12.03
C PHE A 29 -2.28 30.02 -13.09
N PHE A 30 -2.49 28.72 -12.84
CA PHE A 30 -3.13 27.80 -13.79
C PHE A 30 -4.62 27.54 -13.51
N GLY A 31 -5.22 28.20 -12.52
CA GLY A 31 -6.63 27.99 -12.15
C GLY A 31 -6.94 26.58 -11.62
N LEU A 32 -5.95 25.89 -11.06
CA LEU A 32 -6.08 24.49 -10.65
C LEU A 32 -6.76 24.37 -9.28
N ARG A 33 -7.79 23.51 -9.21
CA ARG A 33 -8.54 23.22 -7.96
C ARG A 33 -7.71 22.44 -6.93
N ALA A 34 -6.70 21.72 -7.38
CA ALA A 34 -5.81 20.90 -6.54
C ALA A 34 -4.35 21.04 -7.01
N ASN A 35 -3.40 20.61 -6.18
CA ASN A 35 -1.99 20.59 -6.56
C ASN A 35 -1.76 19.47 -7.58
N PRO A 36 -1.35 19.76 -8.83
CA PRO A 36 -1.18 18.73 -9.87
C PRO A 36 0.03 17.82 -9.62
N PHE A 37 1.02 18.28 -8.85
CA PHE A 37 2.25 17.55 -8.53
C PHE A 37 2.21 17.00 -7.09
N ASN A 38 1.07 16.45 -6.69
CA ASN A 38 1.00 15.83 -5.38
C ASN A 38 1.74 14.48 -5.41
N VAL A 39 2.59 14.23 -4.42
CA VAL A 39 3.39 13.00 -4.34
C VAL A 39 2.51 11.75 -4.29
N ASN A 40 1.34 11.87 -3.65
CA ASN A 40 0.28 10.86 -3.75
C ASN A 40 -0.78 11.33 -4.75
N PRO A 41 -1.03 10.57 -5.83
CA PRO A 41 -2.13 10.87 -6.74
C PRO A 41 -3.46 10.80 -5.97
N ASP A 42 -4.30 11.81 -6.15
CA ASP A 42 -5.63 11.83 -5.52
C ASP A 42 -6.56 10.90 -6.34
N PRO A 43 -7.16 9.86 -5.71
CA PRO A 43 -7.96 8.85 -6.38
C PRO A 43 -9.15 9.41 -7.19
N ARG A 44 -9.57 10.65 -6.90
CA ARG A 44 -10.66 11.35 -7.60
C ARG A 44 -10.27 11.83 -9.00
N TYR A 45 -8.98 11.94 -9.30
CA TYR A 45 -8.48 12.36 -10.61
C TYR A 45 -7.93 11.17 -11.42
N LEU A 46 -8.26 9.94 -11.04
CA LEU A 46 -7.87 8.78 -11.82
C LEU A 46 -8.64 8.73 -13.14
N PHE A 47 -7.92 8.89 -14.25
CA PHE A 47 -8.43 8.55 -15.57
C PHE A 47 -8.28 7.04 -15.78
N LEU A 48 -9.41 6.33 -15.80
CA LEU A 48 -9.42 4.91 -16.12
C LEU A 48 -9.26 4.75 -17.63
N THR A 49 -8.13 4.18 -18.04
CA THR A 49 -7.99 3.70 -19.42
C THR A 49 -8.74 2.39 -19.56
N ARG A 50 -9.18 2.05 -20.77
CA ARG A 50 -9.80 0.74 -21.07
C ARG A 50 -8.94 -0.43 -20.57
N HIS A 51 -7.62 -0.33 -20.72
CA HIS A 51 -6.69 -1.35 -20.23
C HIS A 51 -6.70 -1.49 -18.70
N THR A 52 -6.85 -0.37 -17.97
CA THR A 52 -6.97 -0.38 -16.51
C THR A 52 -8.27 -1.06 -16.07
N GLU A 53 -9.37 -0.83 -16.78
CA GLU A 53 -10.66 -1.48 -16.49
C GLU A 53 -10.62 -2.99 -16.77
N GLU A 54 -10.05 -3.39 -17.91
CA GLU A 54 -9.86 -4.80 -18.27
C GLU A 54 -8.99 -5.52 -17.22
N ALA A 55 -7.87 -4.89 -16.82
CA ALA A 55 -7.01 -5.45 -15.78
C ALA A 55 -7.73 -5.54 -14.42
N LEU A 56 -8.51 -4.52 -14.03
CA LEU A 56 -9.32 -4.55 -12.81
C LEU A 56 -10.33 -5.69 -12.85
N ALA A 57 -11.02 -5.89 -13.97
CA ALA A 57 -11.99 -6.96 -14.16
C ALA A 57 -11.33 -8.35 -14.03
N CYS A 58 -10.13 -8.52 -14.59
CA CYS A 58 -9.37 -9.76 -14.42
C CYS A 58 -8.98 -10.01 -12.95
N LEU A 59 -8.55 -8.98 -12.23
CA LEU A 59 -8.20 -9.07 -10.81
C LEU A 59 -9.42 -9.43 -9.96
N THR A 60 -10.54 -8.72 -10.12
CA THR A 60 -11.76 -8.97 -9.35
C THR A 60 -12.35 -10.34 -9.67
N TYR A 61 -12.35 -10.76 -10.94
CA TYR A 61 -12.74 -12.11 -11.34
C TYR A 61 -11.87 -13.19 -10.70
N GLY A 62 -10.55 -13.00 -10.66
CA GLY A 62 -9.62 -13.93 -10.02
C GLY A 62 -9.90 -14.10 -8.51
N ILE A 63 -10.27 -13.01 -7.84
CA ILE A 63 -10.66 -13.01 -6.42
C ILE A 63 -12.00 -13.73 -6.23
N GLN A 64 -13.02 -13.35 -7.01
CA GLN A 64 -14.36 -13.94 -6.93
C GLN A 64 -14.37 -15.45 -7.20
N THR A 65 -13.53 -15.90 -8.13
CA THR A 65 -13.38 -17.33 -8.48
C THR A 65 -12.33 -18.06 -7.65
N ARG A 66 -11.73 -17.40 -6.64
CA ARG A 66 -10.75 -17.97 -5.71
C ARG A 66 -9.60 -18.70 -6.41
N LYS A 67 -9.02 -18.10 -7.46
CA LYS A 67 -7.90 -18.68 -8.22
C LYS A 67 -6.63 -18.92 -7.39
N GLY A 68 -6.56 -18.36 -6.18
CA GLY A 68 -5.47 -18.54 -5.21
C GLY A 68 -4.34 -17.52 -5.36
N PHE A 69 -3.77 -17.40 -6.56
CA PHE A 69 -2.66 -16.48 -6.83
C PHE A 69 -2.89 -15.70 -8.13
N VAL A 70 -2.71 -14.37 -8.07
CA VAL A 70 -2.90 -13.47 -9.21
C VAL A 70 -1.71 -12.52 -9.29
N LEU A 71 -1.10 -12.43 -10.47
CA LEU A 71 0.07 -11.58 -10.71
C LEU A 71 -0.31 -10.42 -11.64
N LEU A 72 -0.09 -9.19 -11.19
CA LEU A 72 -0.22 -7.99 -12.02
C LEU A 72 1.16 -7.58 -12.54
N THR A 73 1.38 -7.75 -13.84
CA THR A 73 2.62 -7.34 -14.51
C THR A 73 2.44 -6.07 -15.33
N GLY A 74 3.53 -5.37 -15.59
CA GLY A 74 3.57 -4.16 -16.41
C GLY A 74 4.84 -3.37 -16.18
N GLU A 75 5.21 -2.52 -17.13
CA GLU A 75 6.40 -1.68 -17.04
C GLU A 75 6.32 -0.64 -15.90
N VAL A 76 7.46 -0.04 -15.55
CA VAL A 76 7.49 1.05 -14.56
C VAL A 76 6.68 2.22 -15.10
N GLY A 77 5.80 2.79 -14.26
CA GLY A 77 4.95 3.92 -14.65
C GLY A 77 3.65 3.55 -15.36
N THR A 78 3.32 2.27 -15.56
CA THR A 78 2.04 1.86 -16.20
C THR A 78 0.81 1.96 -15.28
N GLY A 79 0.95 2.52 -14.08
CA GLY A 79 -0.17 2.72 -13.17
C GLY A 79 -0.60 1.47 -12.37
N LYS A 80 0.28 0.48 -12.18
CA LYS A 80 -0.01 -0.72 -11.36
C LYS A 80 -0.48 -0.38 -9.94
N THR A 81 0.24 0.48 -9.22
CA THR A 81 -0.16 0.96 -7.88
C THR A 81 -1.50 1.68 -7.93
N THR A 82 -1.78 2.39 -9.02
CA THR A 82 -3.06 3.07 -9.23
C THR A 82 -4.21 2.07 -9.41
N LEU A 83 -3.98 0.98 -10.16
CA LEU A 83 -4.92 -0.12 -10.30
C LEU A 83 -5.14 -0.86 -8.97
N ILE A 84 -4.07 -1.09 -8.20
CA ILE A 84 -4.16 -1.67 -6.85
C ILE A 84 -5.02 -0.81 -5.93
N ASN A 85 -4.85 0.51 -5.94
CA ASN A 85 -5.70 1.42 -5.16
C ASN A 85 -7.19 1.30 -5.50
N LYS A 86 -7.53 1.07 -6.78
CA LYS A 86 -8.91 0.80 -7.19
C LYS A 86 -9.41 -0.56 -6.77
N LEU A 87 -8.55 -1.58 -6.81
CA LEU A 87 -8.87 -2.89 -6.27
C LEU A 87 -9.16 -2.81 -4.76
N LEU A 88 -8.34 -2.08 -4.00
CA LEU A 88 -8.55 -1.84 -2.57
C LEU A 88 -9.88 -1.13 -2.28
N GLU A 89 -10.23 -0.12 -3.08
CA GLU A 89 -11.53 0.56 -2.99
C GLU A 89 -12.70 -0.41 -3.22
N TRP A 90 -12.60 -1.26 -4.25
CA TRP A 90 -13.58 -2.30 -4.55
C TRP A 90 -13.70 -3.33 -3.42
N LEU A 91 -12.58 -3.85 -2.91
CA LEU A 91 -12.53 -4.81 -1.81
C LEU A 91 -13.19 -4.26 -0.53
N ARG A 92 -12.95 -2.99 -0.23
CA ARG A 92 -13.57 -2.30 0.92
C ARG A 92 -15.09 -2.19 0.76
N LEU A 93 -15.58 -1.90 -0.43
CA LEU A 93 -17.03 -1.87 -0.71
C LEU A 93 -17.66 -3.27 -0.58
N GLN A 94 -16.93 -4.31 -0.94
CA GLN A 94 -17.36 -5.70 -0.80
C GLN A 94 -17.16 -6.27 0.62
N GLN A 95 -16.62 -5.48 1.56
CA GLN A 95 -16.29 -5.93 2.92
C GLN A 95 -15.36 -7.16 2.95
N VAL A 96 -14.46 -7.27 1.97
CA VAL A 96 -13.50 -8.37 1.88
C VAL A 96 -12.35 -8.12 2.85
N ALA A 97 -12.03 -9.11 3.68
CA ALA A 97 -10.89 -9.02 4.58
C ALA A 97 -9.60 -8.89 3.76
N THR A 98 -8.92 -7.75 3.87
CA THR A 98 -7.83 -7.38 2.98
C THR A 98 -6.62 -6.93 3.77
N ALA A 99 -5.44 -7.41 3.41
CA ALA A 99 -4.16 -6.88 3.86
C ALA A 99 -3.37 -6.34 2.65
N PHE A 100 -2.80 -5.14 2.76
CA PHE A 100 -2.03 -4.48 1.73
C PHE A 100 -0.60 -4.21 2.17
N VAL A 101 0.33 -4.96 1.62
CA VAL A 101 1.76 -4.87 1.94
C VAL A 101 2.48 -4.14 0.81
N PHE A 102 3.03 -2.97 1.10
CA PHE A 102 3.98 -2.31 0.21
C PHE A 102 5.40 -2.83 0.50
N ASN A 103 5.98 -3.61 -0.43
CA ASN A 103 7.27 -4.25 -0.18
C ASN A 103 8.45 -3.31 -0.43
N SER A 104 8.88 -2.59 0.61
CA SER A 104 10.05 -1.71 0.56
C SER A 104 11.34 -2.32 1.15
N LYS A 105 11.43 -3.66 1.28
CA LYS A 105 12.46 -4.45 2.03
C LYS A 105 12.08 -4.75 3.49
N MET A 106 11.01 -5.51 3.69
CA MET A 106 10.70 -6.07 5.02
C MET A 106 11.32 -7.46 5.21
N ASN A 107 11.73 -7.77 6.43
CA ASN A 107 12.10 -9.13 6.81
C ASN A 107 10.84 -9.97 7.13
N VAL A 108 11.01 -11.30 7.23
CA VAL A 108 9.87 -12.23 7.43
C VAL A 108 9.05 -11.91 8.69
N PRO A 109 9.64 -11.65 9.87
CA PRO A 109 8.88 -11.24 11.06
C PRO A 109 8.05 -9.96 10.82
N GLN A 110 8.66 -8.91 10.28
CA GLN A 110 7.97 -7.64 9.98
C GLN A 110 6.81 -7.84 9.02
N PHE A 111 7.00 -8.68 8.00
CA PHE A 111 5.95 -9.02 7.04
C PHE A 111 4.77 -9.71 7.71
N LEU A 112 5.03 -10.70 8.59
CA LEU A 112 3.99 -11.40 9.33
C LEU A 112 3.25 -10.43 10.28
N ASP A 113 3.97 -9.63 11.06
CA ASP A 113 3.38 -8.66 11.99
C ASP A 113 2.50 -7.65 11.26
N TYR A 114 2.99 -7.11 10.14
CA TYR A 114 2.24 -6.16 9.33
C TYR A 114 0.96 -6.79 8.77
N MET A 115 1.07 -7.98 8.17
CA MET A 115 -0.06 -8.71 7.61
C MET A 115 -1.10 -9.04 8.68
N MET A 116 -0.68 -9.53 9.85
CA MET A 116 -1.59 -9.85 10.96
C MET A 116 -2.31 -8.60 11.46
N THR A 117 -1.58 -7.49 11.60
CA THR A 117 -2.15 -6.20 12.01
C THR A 117 -3.20 -5.70 11.02
N ASP A 118 -2.91 -5.75 9.72
CA ASP A 118 -3.80 -5.23 8.68
C ASP A 118 -5.05 -6.10 8.50
N PHE A 119 -4.92 -7.42 8.70
CA PHE A 119 -6.08 -8.31 8.81
C PHE A 119 -6.88 -8.15 10.12
N GLY A 120 -6.38 -7.37 11.09
CA GLY A 120 -7.00 -7.18 12.40
C GLY A 120 -6.89 -8.41 13.30
N ILE A 121 -5.86 -9.24 13.13
CA ILE A 121 -5.61 -10.44 13.93
C ILE A 121 -4.69 -10.07 15.09
N PRO A 122 -5.13 -10.23 16.36
CA PRO A 122 -4.29 -9.92 17.51
C PRO A 122 -3.07 -10.85 17.59
N VAL A 123 -1.90 -10.25 17.72
CA VAL A 123 -0.62 -10.93 17.94
C VAL A 123 -0.15 -10.63 19.37
N GLU A 124 -0.01 -11.67 20.18
CA GLU A 124 0.37 -11.58 21.60
C GLU A 124 1.74 -12.24 21.87
N THR A 125 2.45 -12.63 20.81
CA THR A 125 3.60 -13.53 20.87
C THR A 125 4.54 -13.27 19.71
N ASP A 126 5.85 -13.32 19.98
CA ASP A 126 6.89 -13.24 18.95
C ASP A 126 7.20 -14.61 18.33
N SER A 127 6.50 -15.66 18.78
CA SER A 127 6.70 -17.02 18.27
C SER A 127 6.10 -17.18 16.88
N LYS A 128 6.96 -17.32 15.86
CA LYS A 128 6.56 -17.56 14.46
C LYS A 128 5.54 -18.69 14.30
N SER A 129 5.70 -19.80 15.02
CA SER A 129 4.77 -20.93 14.93
C SER A 129 3.39 -20.58 15.46
N GLN A 130 3.30 -19.83 16.56
CA GLN A 130 2.04 -19.37 17.12
C GLN A 130 1.36 -18.33 16.21
N ILE A 131 2.13 -17.41 15.62
CA ILE A 131 1.63 -16.44 14.64
C ILE A 131 1.01 -17.17 13.43
N LEU A 132 1.74 -18.13 12.85
CA LEU A 132 1.25 -18.91 11.71
C LEU A 132 0.01 -19.74 12.06
N MET A 133 -0.05 -20.31 13.26
CA MET A 133 -1.22 -21.06 13.72
C MET A 133 -2.45 -20.15 13.88
N ARG A 134 -2.27 -18.93 14.41
CA ARG A 134 -3.35 -17.93 14.50
C ARG A 134 -3.85 -17.52 13.11
N LEU A 135 -2.94 -17.23 12.18
CA LEU A 135 -3.29 -16.93 10.79
C LEU A 135 -4.07 -18.07 10.14
N TYR A 136 -3.60 -19.31 10.31
CA TYR A 136 -4.27 -20.50 9.78
C TYR A 136 -5.70 -20.64 10.28
N ASN A 137 -5.91 -20.55 11.61
CA ASN A 137 -7.24 -20.66 12.20
C ASN A 137 -8.17 -19.53 11.70
N TRP A 138 -7.68 -18.30 11.64
CA TRP A 138 -8.43 -17.16 11.13
C TRP A 138 -8.84 -17.32 9.65
N LEU A 139 -7.95 -17.85 8.80
CA LEU A 139 -8.24 -18.16 7.41
C LEU A 139 -9.27 -19.29 7.28
N LEU A 140 -9.18 -20.31 8.13
CA LEU A 140 -10.10 -21.44 8.15
C LEU A 140 -11.52 -21.00 8.52
N ASP A 141 -11.66 -20.10 9.51
CA ASP A 141 -12.96 -19.57 9.91
C ASP A 141 -13.63 -18.78 8.79
N ARG A 142 -12.86 -17.96 8.05
CA ARG A 142 -13.36 -17.24 6.86
C ARG A 142 -13.77 -18.18 5.74
N TYR A 143 -12.95 -19.18 5.47
CA TYR A 143 -13.27 -20.20 4.47
C TYR A 143 -14.61 -20.89 4.82
N ARG A 144 -14.82 -21.26 6.09
CA ARG A 144 -16.07 -21.84 6.58
C ARG A 144 -17.26 -20.89 6.47
N ALA A 145 -17.04 -19.59 6.66
CA ALA A 145 -18.05 -18.55 6.46
C ALA A 145 -18.33 -18.22 4.99
N GLY A 146 -17.62 -18.85 4.04
CA GLY A 146 -17.72 -18.52 2.61
C GLY A 146 -17.09 -17.17 2.26
N GLU A 147 -16.31 -16.60 3.16
CA GLU A 147 -15.59 -15.33 2.98
C GLU A 147 -14.25 -15.58 2.29
N THR A 148 -13.75 -14.53 1.63
CA THR A 148 -12.42 -14.54 1.00
C THR A 148 -11.52 -13.57 1.75
N ALA A 149 -10.27 -13.98 2.01
CA ALA A 149 -9.23 -13.09 2.48
C ALA A 149 -8.29 -12.78 1.32
N VAL A 150 -7.91 -11.51 1.16
CA VAL A 150 -7.05 -11.06 0.06
C VAL A 150 -5.80 -10.42 0.63
N LEU A 151 -4.64 -10.95 0.26
CA LEU A 151 -3.34 -10.34 0.53
C LEU A 151 -2.81 -9.73 -0.76
N ILE A 152 -2.58 -8.41 -0.76
CA ILE A 152 -2.00 -7.69 -1.87
C ILE A 152 -0.57 -7.32 -1.49
N ILE A 153 0.38 -7.60 -2.37
CA ILE A 153 1.78 -7.22 -2.21
C ILE A 153 2.17 -6.35 -3.40
N ASP A 154 2.46 -5.06 -3.16
CA ASP A 154 2.99 -4.14 -4.18
C ASP A 154 4.51 -4.10 -4.12
N GLU A 155 5.16 -3.77 -5.24
CA GLU A 155 6.62 -3.74 -5.40
C GLU A 155 7.31 -5.08 -4.99
N ALA A 156 6.65 -6.21 -5.27
CA ALA A 156 7.08 -7.54 -4.86
C ALA A 156 8.32 -8.10 -5.61
N GLN A 157 9.01 -7.30 -6.42
CA GLN A 157 10.14 -7.76 -7.23
C GLN A 157 11.43 -8.03 -6.45
N ASN A 158 11.51 -7.64 -5.17
CA ASN A 158 12.68 -7.87 -4.33
C ASN A 158 12.29 -8.51 -2.99
N PRO A 159 11.79 -9.77 -2.99
CA PRO A 159 11.67 -10.53 -1.76
C PRO A 159 13.10 -10.70 -1.22
N GLY A 160 13.33 -10.28 0.02
CA GLY A 160 14.67 -10.27 0.62
C GLY A 160 15.41 -11.57 0.31
N ARG A 161 16.60 -11.44 -0.30
CA ARG A 161 17.50 -12.55 -0.58
C ARG A 161 17.63 -13.37 0.70
N VAL A 162 17.13 -14.61 0.69
CA VAL A 162 17.52 -15.60 1.71
C VAL A 162 19.04 -15.68 1.55
N PRO A 163 19.84 -15.37 2.58
CA PRO A 163 21.27 -15.63 2.51
C PRO A 163 21.42 -17.09 2.10
N ASP A 164 22.17 -17.33 1.02
CA ASP A 164 22.57 -18.68 0.66
C ASP A 164 23.20 -19.27 1.93
N ASP A 165 22.56 -20.29 2.53
CA ASP A 165 23.12 -21.04 3.65
C ASP A 165 24.39 -21.74 3.11
N ASP A 166 25.57 -21.19 3.44
CA ASP A 166 26.88 -21.84 3.29
C ASP A 166 27.07 -22.93 4.38
#